data_AF-F6HDC1-F1
#
_entry.id   AF-F6HDC1-F1
#
_cell.length_a   1.000
_cell.length_b   1.000
_cell.length_c   1.000
_cell.angle_alpha   90.00
_cell.angle_beta   90.00
_cell.angle_gamma   90.00
#
_symmetry.space_group_name_H-M   'P 1'
#
loop_
_entity.id
_entity.type
_entity.pdbx_description
1 polymer ?
#
loop_
_entity_poly.entity_id
_entity_poly.type
_entity_poly.pdbx_seq_one_letter_code
_entity_poly.pdbx_strand_id
1 'polypeptide(L)'
;MGLSTDTLYNARRSAITRASDDYYPKIPTTQSLHIAAVAFNSIFLGEVVVPDWDMFYSLHSAAEFHAVARAVGGCGVYVSDKPGQHDFEILRRLVLPDGSVLRAKYPGRPSRDCLFNDPVMDGESLLKIWNLNKVTGVIGVFNCQGAGSWPCLDNPVQKDVSPKLSGQVSPADIEYFEEVAPTPWTGDCAVFSFKAGKIHLLHHITEYSYI
;
A
#
# COMPACT_ATOMS: atom_id res chain seq x y z
N MET A 1 -15.81 -10.12 -6.40
CA MET A 1 -15.98 -10.97 -5.23
C MET A 1 -15.81 -10.17 -3.94
N GLY A 2 -16.91 -9.79 -3.31
CA GLY A 2 -16.90 -9.34 -1.91
C GLY A 2 -16.75 -10.50 -0.93
N LEU A 3 -16.61 -10.19 0.36
CA LEU A 3 -16.58 -11.17 1.44
C LEU A 3 -17.95 -11.85 1.63
N SER A 4 -18.23 -12.94 0.91
CA SER A 4 -19.46 -13.71 1.12
C SER A 4 -19.36 -14.61 2.36
N THR A 5 -20.51 -15.10 2.84
CA THR A 5 -20.60 -16.07 3.94
C THR A 5 -19.85 -17.37 3.64
N ASP A 6 -19.68 -17.74 2.36
CA ASP A 6 -18.91 -18.92 1.96
C ASP A 6 -17.44 -18.82 2.35
N THR A 7 -16.85 -17.62 2.36
CA THR A 7 -15.47 -17.40 2.81
C THR A 7 -15.34 -17.76 4.29
N LEU A 8 -16.32 -17.38 5.11
CA LEU A 8 -16.36 -17.73 6.54
C LEU A 8 -16.49 -19.24 6.74
N TYR A 9 -17.43 -19.89 6.02
CA TYR A 9 -17.60 -21.35 6.13
C TYR A 9 -16.37 -22.13 5.65
N ASN A 10 -15.59 -21.57 4.72
CA ASN A 10 -14.35 -22.16 4.23
C ASN A 10 -13.08 -21.67 4.94
N ALA A 11 -13.19 -20.88 6.02
CA ALA A 11 -12.03 -20.35 6.75
C ALA A 11 -11.12 -21.44 7.32
N ARG A 12 -11.62 -22.68 7.50
CA ARG A 12 -10.81 -23.85 7.88
C ARG A 12 -9.90 -24.37 6.76
N ARG A 13 -10.17 -24.00 5.50
CA ARG A 13 -9.44 -24.48 4.31
C ARG A 13 -8.55 -23.40 3.71
N SER A 14 -8.96 -22.14 3.79
CA SER A 14 -8.18 -21.01 3.29
C SER A 14 -8.20 -19.89 4.32
N ALA A 15 -7.03 -19.32 4.59
CA ALA A 15 -6.90 -18.10 5.37
C ALA A 15 -6.94 -16.84 4.48
N ILE A 16 -7.06 -16.98 3.16
CA ILE A 16 -7.08 -15.83 2.24
C ILE A 16 -8.49 -15.26 2.15
N THR A 17 -8.60 -13.95 2.33
CA THR A 17 -9.89 -13.26 2.38
C THR A 17 -9.81 -11.91 1.70
N ARG A 18 -10.77 -11.61 0.81
CA ARG A 18 -10.89 -10.31 0.12
C ARG A 18 -11.02 -9.16 1.12
N ALA A 19 -10.15 -8.16 0.96
CA ALA A 19 -10.03 -7.04 1.89
C ALA A 19 -10.95 -5.86 1.57
N SER A 20 -11.53 -5.81 0.38
CA SER A 20 -12.40 -4.73 -0.09
C SER A 20 -13.32 -5.22 -1.21
N ASP A 21 -14.16 -4.30 -1.70
CA ASP A 21 -14.85 -4.41 -2.99
C ASP A 21 -13.89 -4.66 -4.16
N ASP A 22 -14.47 -4.98 -5.32
CA ASP A 22 -13.72 -5.31 -6.52
C ASP A 22 -12.89 -4.17 -7.08
N TYR A 23 -11.75 -4.54 -7.65
CA TYR A 23 -10.98 -3.69 -8.53
C TYR A 23 -11.77 -3.40 -9.81
N TYR A 24 -12.14 -2.13 -10.02
CA TYR A 24 -12.84 -1.65 -11.22
C TYR A 24 -11.89 -0.89 -12.17
N PRO A 25 -11.21 -1.55 -13.13
CA PRO A 25 -10.22 -0.90 -13.99
C PRO A 25 -10.81 0.21 -14.86
N LYS A 26 -12.09 0.10 -15.24
CA LYS A 26 -12.76 1.06 -16.13
C LYS A 26 -13.24 2.32 -15.41
N ILE A 27 -13.12 2.40 -14.09
CA ILE A 27 -13.59 3.51 -13.29
C ILE A 27 -12.37 4.18 -12.66
N PRO A 28 -11.84 5.27 -13.26
CA PRO A 28 -10.64 5.93 -12.75
C PRO A 28 -10.76 6.41 -11.31
N THR A 29 -12.00 6.71 -10.88
CA THR A 29 -12.27 7.25 -9.56
C THR A 29 -12.11 6.24 -8.42
N THR A 30 -12.14 4.94 -8.72
CA THR A 30 -12.02 3.90 -7.69
C THR A 30 -10.58 3.48 -7.42
N GLN A 31 -9.60 3.96 -8.20
CA GLN A 31 -8.23 3.42 -8.17
C GLN A 31 -7.53 3.70 -6.83
N SER A 32 -7.55 4.94 -6.36
CA SER A 32 -6.95 5.30 -5.08
C SER A 32 -7.80 4.84 -3.89
N LEU A 33 -9.13 4.95 -4.02
CA LEU A 33 -10.09 4.48 -3.03
C LEU A 33 -9.88 2.99 -2.71
N HIS A 34 -9.67 2.16 -3.73
CA HIS A 34 -9.38 0.74 -3.57
C HIS A 34 -8.15 0.50 -2.68
N ILE A 35 -7.04 1.20 -2.96
CA ILE A 35 -5.80 1.04 -2.19
C ILE A 35 -5.95 1.56 -0.74
N ALA A 36 -6.66 2.67 -0.54
CA ALA A 36 -6.99 3.13 0.80
C ALA A 36 -7.85 2.10 1.55
N ALA A 37 -8.92 1.62 0.94
CA ALA A 37 -9.83 0.65 1.55
C ALA A 37 -9.11 -0.65 1.95
N VAL A 38 -8.33 -1.26 1.05
CA VAL A 38 -7.61 -2.51 1.38
C VAL A 38 -6.58 -2.31 2.48
N ALA A 39 -5.89 -1.17 2.53
CA ALA A 39 -4.91 -0.87 3.56
C ALA A 39 -5.58 -0.71 4.93
N PHE A 40 -6.61 0.14 5.04
CA PHE A 40 -7.33 0.34 6.30
C PHE A 40 -8.04 -0.93 6.79
N ASN A 41 -8.69 -1.68 5.91
CA ASN A 41 -9.33 -2.94 6.28
C ASN A 41 -8.32 -4.00 6.74
N SER A 42 -7.07 -3.94 6.24
CA SER A 42 -5.99 -4.85 6.65
C SER A 42 -5.49 -4.61 8.08
N ILE A 43 -5.87 -3.51 8.75
CA ILE A 43 -5.62 -3.30 10.19
C ILE A 43 -6.32 -4.39 11.00
N PHE A 44 -7.59 -4.67 10.70
CA PHE A 44 -8.36 -5.70 11.37
C PHE A 44 -8.20 -7.07 10.71
N LEU A 45 -8.41 -7.14 9.39
CA LEU A 45 -8.37 -8.42 8.67
C LEU A 45 -7.00 -9.08 8.77
N GLY A 46 -5.92 -8.30 8.73
CA GLY A 46 -4.56 -8.82 8.81
C GLY A 46 -4.20 -9.52 10.12
N GLU A 47 -5.01 -9.37 11.17
CA GLU A 47 -4.83 -10.10 12.45
C GLU A 47 -5.44 -11.52 12.41
N VAL A 48 -6.34 -11.79 11.48
CA VAL A 48 -7.15 -13.02 11.46
C VAL A 48 -6.92 -13.83 10.18
N VAL A 49 -6.69 -13.14 9.06
CA VAL A 49 -6.64 -13.70 7.71
C VAL A 49 -5.50 -13.07 6.92
N VAL A 50 -5.13 -13.68 5.80
CA VAL A 50 -4.25 -13.08 4.79
C VAL A 50 -5.11 -12.20 3.88
N PRO A 51 -4.99 -10.87 3.93
CA PRO A 51 -5.84 -10.00 3.14
C PRO A 51 -5.49 -10.10 1.65
N ASP A 52 -6.50 -10.36 0.83
CA ASP A 52 -6.41 -10.32 -0.62
C ASP A 52 -6.84 -8.93 -1.11
N TRP A 53 -5.89 -8.21 -1.70
CA TRP A 53 -6.05 -6.84 -2.21
C TRP A 53 -6.59 -6.82 -3.65
N ASP A 54 -7.07 -7.96 -4.13
CA ASP A 54 -7.59 -8.18 -5.47
C ASP A 54 -6.51 -8.10 -6.57
N MET A 55 -6.92 -8.46 -7.78
CA MET A 55 -6.11 -8.30 -9.00
C MET A 55 -5.85 -6.84 -9.38
N PHE A 56 -4.93 -6.62 -10.31
CA PHE A 56 -4.79 -5.35 -11.04
C PHE A 56 -4.43 -5.59 -12.51
N TYR A 57 -4.54 -4.54 -13.32
CA TYR A 57 -4.06 -4.54 -14.70
C TYR A 57 -2.66 -3.91 -14.76
N SER A 58 -1.69 -4.65 -15.28
CA SER A 58 -0.32 -4.17 -15.50
C SER A 58 -0.24 -3.15 -16.65
N LEU A 59 -1.09 -3.27 -17.67
CA LEU A 59 -1.20 -2.33 -18.77
C LEU A 59 -2.38 -1.37 -18.54
N HIS A 60 -2.20 -0.44 -17.60
CA HIS A 60 -3.23 0.51 -17.19
C HIS A 60 -2.59 1.82 -16.70
N SER A 61 -3.31 2.95 -16.79
CA SER A 61 -2.81 4.26 -16.33
C SER A 61 -2.46 4.27 -14.84
N ALA A 62 -3.18 3.50 -14.03
CA ALA A 62 -2.93 3.31 -12.60
C ALA A 62 -2.05 2.08 -12.28
N ALA A 63 -1.44 1.43 -13.28
CA ALA A 63 -0.72 0.16 -13.07
C ALA A 63 0.45 0.29 -12.10
N GLU A 64 1.29 1.32 -12.23
CA GLU A 64 2.42 1.53 -11.31
C GLU A 64 1.92 1.78 -9.88
N PHE A 65 0.85 2.57 -9.72
CA PHE A 65 0.23 2.85 -8.42
C PHE A 65 -0.22 1.55 -7.72
N HIS A 66 -0.90 0.68 -8.47
CA HIS A 66 -1.34 -0.63 -7.98
C HIS A 66 -0.18 -1.61 -7.76
N ALA A 67 0.85 -1.60 -8.60
CA ALA A 67 2.04 -2.44 -8.45
C ALA A 67 2.83 -2.10 -7.18
N VAL A 68 3.06 -0.81 -6.91
CA VAL A 68 3.72 -0.35 -5.67
C VAL A 68 2.90 -0.78 -4.45
N ALA A 69 1.57 -0.70 -4.50
CA ALA A 69 0.71 -1.19 -3.43
C ALA A 69 0.89 -2.69 -3.16
N ARG A 70 1.10 -3.52 -4.21
CA ARG A 70 1.38 -4.96 -4.03
C ARG A 70 2.78 -5.22 -3.49
N ALA A 71 3.77 -4.42 -3.89
CA ALA A 71 5.13 -4.54 -3.38
C ALA A 71 5.20 -4.30 -1.85
N VAL A 72 4.42 -3.35 -1.34
CA VAL A 72 4.35 -3.04 0.11
C VAL A 72 3.24 -3.79 0.86
N GLY A 73 2.21 -4.27 0.17
CA GLY A 73 0.99 -4.78 0.80
C GLY A 73 1.11 -6.15 1.46
N GLY A 74 2.19 -6.91 1.21
CA GLY A 74 2.35 -8.29 1.70
C GLY A 74 1.25 -9.24 1.23
N CYS A 75 0.47 -8.83 0.23
CA CYS A 75 -0.67 -9.54 -0.34
C CYS A 75 -0.26 -10.35 -1.58
N GLY A 76 -1.23 -11.02 -2.20
CA GLY A 76 -1.03 -11.71 -3.48
C GLY A 76 -0.80 -10.73 -4.63
N VAL A 77 -0.01 -11.15 -5.62
CA VAL A 77 0.18 -10.43 -6.88
C VAL A 77 -0.58 -11.16 -7.97
N TYR A 78 -1.78 -10.70 -8.27
CA TYR A 78 -2.63 -11.26 -9.33
C TYR A 78 -2.79 -10.23 -10.45
N VAL A 79 -2.52 -10.65 -11.68
CA VAL A 79 -2.70 -9.84 -12.89
C VAL A 79 -3.84 -10.42 -13.72
N SER A 80 -4.66 -9.54 -14.28
CA SER A 80 -5.84 -9.95 -15.06
C SER A 80 -5.94 -9.18 -16.38
N ASP A 81 -4.80 -8.73 -16.87
CA ASP A 81 -4.64 -8.21 -18.21
C ASP A 81 -5.13 -9.22 -19.25
N LYS A 82 -5.55 -8.72 -20.41
CA LYS A 82 -5.87 -9.59 -21.53
C LYS A 82 -4.63 -10.39 -21.93
N PRO A 83 -4.77 -11.66 -22.35
CA PRO A 83 -3.65 -12.44 -22.84
C PRO A 83 -2.86 -11.69 -23.92
N GLY A 84 -1.54 -11.60 -23.73
CA GLY A 84 -0.64 -10.87 -24.63
C GLY A 84 -0.61 -9.35 -24.43
N GLN A 85 -1.34 -8.79 -23.46
CA GLN A 85 -1.39 -7.35 -23.17
C GLN A 85 -0.85 -7.04 -21.77
N HIS A 86 0.36 -7.53 -21.47
CA HIS A 86 1.01 -7.30 -20.18
C HIS A 86 2.11 -6.23 -20.29
N ASP A 87 2.24 -5.42 -19.25
CA ASP A 87 3.42 -4.56 -19.06
C ASP A 87 4.50 -5.34 -18.31
N PHE A 88 5.41 -5.97 -19.05
CA PHE A 88 6.51 -6.73 -18.46
C PHE A 88 7.56 -5.86 -17.76
N GLU A 89 7.62 -4.54 -17.97
CA GLU A 89 8.51 -3.68 -17.20
C GLU A 89 7.99 -3.50 -15.77
N ILE A 90 6.69 -3.29 -15.60
CA ILE A 90 6.06 -3.23 -14.28
C ILE A 90 6.17 -4.58 -13.57
N LEU A 91 5.83 -5.68 -14.26
CA LEU A 91 5.83 -7.01 -13.63
C LEU A 91 7.22 -7.45 -13.20
N ARG A 92 8.26 -7.13 -13.98
CA ARG A 92 9.65 -7.43 -13.60
C ARG A 92 10.11 -6.72 -12.33
N ARG A 93 9.47 -5.61 -11.93
CA ARG A 93 9.80 -4.92 -10.67
C ARG A 93 9.19 -5.62 -9.44
N LEU A 94 8.22 -6.51 -9.63
CA LEU A 94 7.55 -7.26 -8.55
C LEU A 94 8.13 -8.66 -8.33
N VAL A 95 8.98 -9.12 -9.24
CA VAL A 95 9.57 -10.46 -9.21
C VAL A 95 11.09 -10.42 -9.21
N LEU A 96 11.70 -11.45 -8.63
CA LEU A 96 13.13 -11.69 -8.72
C LEU A 96 13.49 -12.36 -10.07
N PRO A 97 14.78 -12.37 -10.46
CA PRO A 97 15.22 -13.00 -11.70
C PRO A 97 14.88 -14.50 -11.82
N ASP A 98 14.66 -15.18 -10.69
CA ASP A 98 14.23 -16.59 -10.63
C ASP A 98 12.71 -16.78 -10.76
N GLY A 99 11.96 -15.69 -10.93
CA GLY A 99 10.50 -15.69 -11.04
C GLY A 99 9.76 -15.71 -9.71
N SER A 100 10.46 -15.74 -8.56
CA SER A 100 9.81 -15.63 -7.25
C SER A 100 9.29 -14.21 -7.01
N VAL A 101 8.18 -14.08 -6.28
CA VAL A 101 7.57 -12.77 -5.98
C VAL A 101 8.16 -12.21 -4.69
N LEU A 102 8.59 -10.95 -4.71
CA LEU A 102 8.98 -10.23 -3.51
C LEU A 102 7.73 -9.87 -2.70
N ARG A 103 7.45 -10.63 -1.65
CA ARG A 103 6.34 -10.38 -0.74
C ARG A 103 6.86 -9.89 0.61
N ALA A 104 6.33 -8.75 1.06
CA ALA A 104 6.59 -8.23 2.39
C ALA A 104 6.01 -9.17 3.48
N LYS A 105 6.51 -9.05 4.70
CA LYS A 105 6.31 -10.00 5.79
C LYS A 105 4.91 -9.94 6.38
N TYR A 106 4.40 -8.74 6.59
CA TYR A 106 3.11 -8.48 7.23
C TYR A 106 2.04 -8.11 6.19
N PRO A 107 0.75 -8.10 6.54
CA PRO A 107 -0.24 -7.38 5.77
C PRO A 107 0.07 -5.88 5.80
N GLY A 108 0.05 -5.22 4.65
CA GLY A 108 0.29 -3.77 4.57
C GLY A 108 -0.78 -2.99 5.32
N ARG A 109 -0.36 -2.02 6.13
CA ARG A 109 -1.26 -1.20 6.96
C ARG A 109 -0.89 0.27 6.87
N PRO A 110 -1.85 1.19 7.07
CA PRO A 110 -1.54 2.58 7.25
C PRO A 110 -0.54 2.77 8.40
N SER A 111 0.40 3.70 8.27
CA SER A 111 1.21 4.16 9.41
C SER A 111 0.32 4.86 10.43
N ARG A 112 0.81 4.94 11.68
CA ARG A 112 0.03 5.48 12.80
C ARG A 112 -0.48 6.89 12.57
N ASP A 113 0.31 7.73 11.92
CA ASP A 113 -0.04 9.12 11.61
C ASP A 113 -1.09 9.24 10.50
N CYS A 114 -1.39 8.18 9.75
CA CYS A 114 -2.47 8.16 8.76
C CYS A 114 -3.82 7.70 9.35
N LEU A 115 -3.88 7.11 10.55
CA LEU A 115 -5.06 6.40 11.06
C LEU A 115 -6.32 7.27 11.22
N PHE A 116 -6.14 8.56 11.50
CA PHE A 116 -7.24 9.50 11.76
C PHE A 116 -7.36 10.60 10.70
N ASN A 117 -6.65 10.44 9.58
CA ASN A 117 -6.66 11.37 8.46
C ASN A 117 -7.45 10.75 7.29
N ASP A 118 -8.00 11.58 6.40
CA ASP A 118 -8.71 11.11 5.21
C ASP A 118 -7.84 11.26 3.96
N PRO A 119 -7.07 10.22 3.59
CA PRO A 119 -6.16 10.32 2.46
C PRO A 119 -6.86 10.41 1.10
N VAL A 120 -8.19 10.29 1.05
CA VAL A 120 -8.97 10.24 -0.19
C VAL A 120 -9.64 11.58 -0.49
N MET A 121 -10.16 12.29 0.53
CA MET A 121 -11.02 13.45 0.30
C MET A 121 -10.62 14.76 1.00
N ASP A 122 -9.75 14.76 2.01
CA ASP A 122 -9.40 16.02 2.72
C ASP A 122 -8.59 17.01 1.85
N GLY A 123 -7.92 16.50 0.82
CA GLY A 123 -7.06 17.25 -0.09
C GLY A 123 -5.71 17.66 0.50
N GLU A 124 -5.28 17.08 1.61
CA GLU A 124 -4.02 17.39 2.28
C GLU A 124 -3.22 16.15 2.70
N SER A 125 -3.90 15.04 3.04
CA SER A 125 -3.27 13.87 3.64
C SER A 125 -2.72 12.90 2.60
N LEU A 126 -1.53 12.36 2.88
CA LEU A 126 -0.96 11.22 2.17
C LEU A 126 -1.33 9.92 2.88
N LEU A 127 -1.49 8.83 2.11
CA LEU A 127 -1.55 7.49 2.66
C LEU A 127 -0.15 6.89 2.67
N LYS A 128 0.37 6.62 3.85
CA LYS A 128 1.61 5.84 4.04
C LYS A 128 1.24 4.42 4.44
N ILE A 129 1.71 3.44 3.69
CA ILE A 129 1.52 2.01 3.97
C ILE A 129 2.88 1.44 4.36
N TRP A 130 2.98 0.85 5.54
CA TRP A 130 4.22 0.25 6.03
C TRP A 130 4.20 -1.27 5.97
N ASN A 131 5.40 -1.84 5.93
CA ASN A 131 5.66 -3.27 6.05
C ASN A 131 7.13 -3.56 6.38
N LEU A 132 7.48 -4.83 6.58
CA LEU A 132 8.86 -5.31 6.65
C LEU A 132 9.17 -6.25 5.49
N ASN A 133 10.43 -6.28 5.05
CA ASN A 133 10.98 -7.43 4.34
C ASN A 133 11.93 -8.20 5.28
N LYS A 134 12.72 -9.15 4.76
CA LYS A 134 13.63 -9.96 5.60
C LYS A 134 14.77 -9.17 6.26
N VAL A 135 15.09 -7.98 5.75
CA VAL A 135 16.31 -7.23 6.09
C VAL A 135 16.10 -5.74 6.34
N THR A 136 14.99 -5.15 5.90
CA THR A 136 14.67 -3.73 6.09
C THR A 136 13.18 -3.50 6.29
N GLY A 137 12.83 -2.30 6.77
CA GLY A 137 11.48 -1.75 6.63
C GLY A 137 11.19 -1.35 5.18
N VAL A 138 9.91 -1.31 4.83
CA VAL A 138 9.38 -0.89 3.53
C VAL A 138 8.21 0.06 3.77
N ILE A 139 8.20 1.18 3.07
CA ILE A 139 7.10 2.15 3.14
C ILE A 139 6.69 2.59 1.73
N GLY A 140 5.40 2.54 1.45
CA GLY A 140 4.79 3.08 0.24
C GLY A 140 4.04 4.37 0.58
N VAL A 141 4.31 5.45 -0.16
CA VAL A 141 3.65 6.75 0.05
C VAL A 141 2.78 7.05 -1.17
N PHE A 142 1.47 7.19 -0.94
CA PHE A 142 0.46 7.30 -1.96
C PHE A 142 -0.31 8.61 -1.82
N ASN A 143 -0.43 9.34 -2.93
CA ASN A 143 -1.41 10.41 -3.04
C ASN A 143 -2.73 9.79 -3.52
N CYS A 144 -3.69 9.68 -2.60
CA CYS A 144 -5.00 9.09 -2.88
C CYS A 144 -6.11 10.12 -3.13
N GLN A 145 -5.76 11.42 -3.13
CA GLN A 145 -6.70 12.52 -3.13
C GLN A 145 -7.48 12.66 -4.43
N GLY A 146 -8.75 13.02 -4.30
CA GLY A 146 -9.58 13.52 -5.39
C GLY A 146 -9.97 12.48 -6.45
N ALA A 147 -9.53 11.23 -6.31
CA ALA A 147 -9.95 10.19 -7.24
C ALA A 147 -11.34 9.68 -6.90
N GLY A 148 -11.73 9.50 -5.63
CA GLY A 148 -13.00 8.86 -5.28
C GLY A 148 -13.69 9.47 -4.06
N SER A 149 -14.83 8.89 -3.68
CA SER A 149 -15.53 9.23 -2.46
C SER A 149 -15.89 7.96 -1.71
N TRP A 150 -15.80 7.99 -0.38
CA TRP A 150 -16.17 6.83 0.42
C TRP A 150 -17.65 6.49 0.22
N PRO A 151 -18.01 5.20 0.15
CA PRO A 151 -19.40 4.79 0.12
C PRO A 151 -20.18 5.38 1.29
N CYS A 152 -21.47 5.64 1.08
CA CYS A 152 -22.39 6.13 2.11
C CYS A 152 -22.14 7.58 2.61
N LEU A 153 -21.41 8.40 1.86
CA LEU A 153 -21.29 9.84 2.11
C LEU A 153 -22.12 10.65 1.11
N ASP A 154 -22.89 11.60 1.64
CA ASP A 154 -23.84 12.40 0.86
C ASP A 154 -23.18 13.49 -0.01
N ASN A 155 -21.91 13.80 0.23
CA ASN A 155 -21.17 14.87 -0.46
C ASN A 155 -19.85 14.35 -1.06
N PRO A 156 -19.83 13.89 -2.33
CA PRO A 156 -18.59 13.54 -3.00
C PRO A 156 -17.73 14.79 -3.21
N VAL A 157 -16.59 14.87 -2.54
CA VAL A 157 -15.60 15.93 -2.77
C VAL A 157 -14.80 15.55 -4.03
N GLN A 158 -15.25 16.00 -5.19
CA GLN A 158 -14.41 15.99 -6.40
C GLN A 158 -13.60 17.28 -6.45
N LYS A 159 -12.31 17.19 -6.13
CA LYS A 159 -11.34 18.22 -6.51
C LYS A 159 -10.77 17.83 -7.86
N ASP A 160 -10.92 18.71 -8.87
CA ASP A 160 -10.51 18.50 -10.26
C ASP A 160 -8.99 18.28 -10.45
N VAL A 161 -8.18 18.50 -9.42
CA VAL A 161 -6.73 18.31 -9.46
C VAL A 161 -6.27 17.64 -8.18
N SER A 162 -5.61 16.48 -8.31
CA SER A 162 -4.86 15.87 -7.21
C SER A 162 -3.73 16.84 -6.82
N PRO A 163 -3.78 17.46 -5.61
CA PRO A 163 -2.80 18.45 -5.23
C PRO A 163 -1.41 17.83 -5.15
N LYS A 164 -0.37 18.62 -5.43
CA LYS A 164 0.99 18.24 -5.08
C LYS A 164 1.11 18.30 -3.56
N LEU A 165 1.26 17.13 -2.93
CA LEU A 165 1.39 17.00 -1.50
C LEU A 165 2.86 16.76 -1.11
N SER A 166 3.19 17.16 0.11
CA SER A 166 4.46 16.86 0.78
C SER A 166 4.15 16.23 2.13
N GLY A 167 5.04 15.36 2.61
CA GLY A 167 4.90 14.71 3.91
C GLY A 167 6.25 14.21 4.41
N GLN A 168 6.30 13.83 5.69
CA GLN A 168 7.50 13.33 6.34
C GLN A 168 7.45 11.81 6.45
N VAL A 169 8.63 11.20 6.39
CA VAL A 169 8.83 9.77 6.64
C VAL A 169 9.81 9.61 7.79
N SER A 170 9.48 8.72 8.72
CA SER A 170 10.26 8.40 9.92
C SER A 170 10.32 6.88 10.12
N PRO A 171 11.35 6.33 10.77
CA PRO A 171 11.32 4.94 11.23
C PRO A 171 10.09 4.59 12.07
N ALA A 172 9.53 5.56 12.80
CA ALA A 172 8.32 5.40 13.58
C ALA A 172 7.05 5.13 12.73
N ASP A 173 7.12 5.31 11.40
CA ASP A 173 6.03 4.96 10.50
C ASP A 173 5.92 3.45 10.24
N ILE A 174 6.94 2.68 10.61
CA ILE A 174 7.02 1.23 10.39
C ILE A 174 6.89 0.52 11.73
N GLU A 175 5.74 -0.11 11.98
CA GLU A 175 5.62 -0.93 13.19
C GLU A 175 6.56 -2.14 13.10
N TYR A 176 7.09 -2.55 14.25
CA TYR A 176 8.00 -3.69 14.38
C TYR A 176 9.36 -3.49 13.69
N PHE A 177 9.77 -2.25 13.41
CA PHE A 177 11.05 -1.97 12.76
C PHE A 177 12.25 -2.55 13.51
N GLU A 178 12.16 -2.69 14.83
CA GLU A 178 13.14 -3.34 15.68
C GLU A 178 13.45 -4.80 15.31
N GLU A 179 12.54 -5.50 14.62
CA GLU A 179 12.77 -6.88 14.16
C GLU A 179 13.83 -7.00 13.06
N VAL A 180 14.04 -5.91 12.31
CA VAL A 180 15.01 -5.82 11.22
C VAL A 180 16.13 -4.82 11.49
N ALA A 181 15.98 -3.99 12.53
CA ALA A 181 17.01 -3.07 12.97
C ALA A 181 18.17 -3.82 13.67
N PRO A 182 19.42 -3.34 13.51
CA PRO A 182 20.55 -3.90 14.24
C PRO A 182 20.36 -3.69 15.76
N THR A 183 20.82 -4.64 16.58
CA THR A 183 20.80 -4.47 18.05
C THR A 183 22.23 -4.29 18.56
N PRO A 184 22.56 -3.16 19.23
CA PRO A 184 21.72 -2.01 19.53
C PRO A 184 21.48 -1.10 18.32
N TRP A 185 20.33 -0.43 18.27
CA TRP A 185 20.00 0.59 17.27
C TRP A 185 20.02 1.98 17.90
N THR A 186 20.70 2.94 17.27
CA THR A 186 20.81 4.34 17.74
C THR A 186 19.67 5.24 17.26
N GLY A 187 18.75 4.71 16.44
CA GLY A 187 17.67 5.47 15.81
C GLY A 187 18.03 6.07 14.45
N ASP A 188 19.32 6.11 14.08
CA ASP A 188 19.75 6.53 12.75
C ASP A 188 19.30 5.52 11.69
N CYS A 189 18.84 6.00 10.54
CA CYS A 189 18.49 5.14 9.43
C CYS A 189 18.78 5.80 8.07
N ALA A 190 18.97 4.97 7.05
CA ALA A 190 19.07 5.42 5.68
C ALA A 190 17.79 5.02 4.92
N VAL A 191 17.19 5.98 4.23
CA VAL A 191 15.99 5.77 3.40
C VAL A 191 16.38 5.86 1.94
N PHE A 192 16.15 4.78 1.20
CA PHE A 192 16.29 4.75 -0.25
C PHE A 192 14.96 5.08 -0.93
N SER A 193 14.92 6.19 -1.68
CA SER A 193 13.77 6.56 -2.50
C SER A 193 13.88 5.91 -3.88
N PHE A 194 13.06 4.89 -4.13
CA PHE A 194 13.09 4.12 -5.38
C PHE A 194 12.91 4.99 -6.63
N LYS A 195 11.91 5.88 -6.64
CA LYS A 195 11.65 6.76 -7.79
C LYS A 195 12.74 7.82 -8.01
N ALA A 196 13.33 8.33 -6.93
CA ALA A 196 14.38 9.35 -7.03
C ALA A 196 15.77 8.75 -7.27
N GLY A 197 15.97 7.47 -6.98
CA GLY A 197 17.29 6.82 -6.99
C GLY A 197 18.26 7.43 -5.97
N LYS A 198 17.75 7.94 -4.85
CA LYS A 198 18.51 8.69 -3.84
C LYS A 198 18.43 8.03 -2.47
N ILE A 199 19.52 8.13 -1.71
CA ILE A 199 19.58 7.75 -0.31
C ILE A 199 19.55 9.02 0.53
N HIS A 200 18.68 9.05 1.53
CA HIS A 200 18.58 10.10 2.54
C HIS A 200 18.97 9.52 3.90
N LEU A 201 19.85 10.20 4.63
CA LEU A 201 20.18 9.83 5.99
C LEU A 201 19.21 10.55 6.93
N LEU A 202 18.45 9.78 7.71
CA LEU A 202 17.64 10.30 8.80
C LEU A 202 18.41 10.03 10.07
N HIS A 203 18.95 11.08 10.65
CA HIS A 203 19.58 10.98 11.96
C HIS A 203 18.50 10.77 13.01
N HIS A 204 18.85 10.09 14.11
CA HIS A 204 18.04 10.12 15.32
C HIS A 204 18.05 11.53 15.88
N ILE A 205 17.08 12.31 15.42
CA ILE A 205 16.97 13.71 15.71
C ILE A 205 16.04 13.85 16.92
N THR A 206 16.57 14.34 18.03
CA THR A 206 15.78 14.86 19.16
C THR A 206 15.05 16.18 18.82
N GLU A 207 15.27 16.77 17.63
CA GLU A 207 14.68 18.06 17.18
C GLU A 207 14.46 18.19 15.65
N TYR A 208 13.22 17.99 15.19
CA TYR A 208 12.73 18.06 13.80
C TYR A 208 13.52 18.90 12.77
N SER A 209 13.84 18.30 11.62
CA SER A 209 14.27 19.00 10.40
C SER A 209 13.24 18.79 9.29
N TYR A 210 12.75 19.89 8.72
CA TYR A 210 11.77 19.90 7.62
C TYR A 210 12.43 19.56 6.27
N ILE A 211 11.77 18.73 5.45
CA ILE A 211 12.05 18.54 4.01
C ILE A 211 10.94 19.21 3.21
#